data_AF-A0A820P523-F1
#
_entry.id   AF-A0A820P523-F1
#
_cell.length_a   1.000
_cell.length_b   1.000
_cell.length_c   1.000
_cell.angle_alpha   90.00
_cell.angle_beta   90.00
_cell.angle_gamma   90.00
#
_symmetry.space_group_name_H-M   'P 1'
#
loop_
_entity.id
_entity.type
_entity.pdbx_description
1 polymer ?
#
loop_
_entity_poly.entity_id
_entity_poly.type
_entity_poly.pdbx_seq_one_letter_code
_entity_poly.pdbx_strand_id
1 'polypeptide(L)'
;NLQFSGEQLARLRTLAGGSSVSVQDALSAYIILTLNTYCYHNNDERRILHTNTVVNYRGVCDSIGPKGLVANGVLMMLSDDFDDPYSLSSIAKTIRRSINKSREPKFLGTWIATADGLMRKIFRNKYSIDMRLIPNEIVVNSHTRYDWAGLVDFGYTNKCRFYTAWTGALYLR
;
A
#
# COMPACT_ATOMS: atom_id res chain seq x y z
N ASN A 1 5.79 19.19 2.62
CA ASN A 1 4.51 18.58 3.06
C ASN A 1 3.49 18.72 1.95
N LEU A 2 3.14 17.62 1.27
CA LEU A 2 2.03 17.60 0.31
C LEU A 2 0.73 17.39 1.09
N GLN A 3 -0.29 18.19 0.80
CA GLN A 3 -1.61 18.11 1.42
C GLN A 3 -2.68 18.15 0.34
N PHE A 4 -3.71 17.31 0.49
CA PHE A 4 -4.83 17.23 -0.43
C PHE A 4 -6.12 17.46 0.34
N SER A 5 -6.96 18.38 -0.15
CA SER A 5 -8.30 18.57 0.38
C SER A 5 -9.21 17.39 0.04
N GLY A 6 -10.30 17.23 0.78
CA GLY A 6 -11.32 16.21 0.48
C GLY A 6 -11.89 16.34 -0.93
N GLU A 7 -12.08 17.57 -1.41
CA GLU A 7 -12.56 17.85 -2.78
C GLU A 7 -11.54 17.43 -3.84
N GLN A 8 -10.25 17.75 -3.64
CA GLN A 8 -9.18 17.32 -4.54
C GLN A 8 -9.12 15.79 -4.62
N LEU A 9 -9.23 15.11 -3.48
CA LEU A 9 -9.25 13.64 -3.41
C LEU A 9 -10.49 13.03 -4.09
N ALA A 10 -11.66 13.64 -3.93
CA ALA A 10 -12.87 13.21 -4.59
C ALA A 10 -12.77 13.36 -6.12
N ARG A 11 -12.30 14.52 -6.59
CA ARG A 11 -12.05 14.77 -8.03
C ARG A 11 -11.04 13.79 -8.59
N LEU A 12 -9.95 13.55 -7.86
CA LEU A 12 -8.91 12.62 -8.28
C LEU A 12 -9.44 11.19 -8.43
N ARG A 13 -10.25 10.73 -7.47
CA ARG A 13 -10.91 9.42 -7.56
C ARG A 13 -11.80 9.32 -8.79
N THR A 14 -12.58 10.35 -9.10
CA THR A 14 -13.42 10.38 -10.32
C THR A 14 -12.57 10.19 -11.57
N LEU A 15 -11.46 10.92 -11.70
CA LEU A 15 -10.54 10.84 -12.85
C LEU A 15 -9.84 9.48 -12.96
N ALA A 16 -9.54 8.82 -11.84
CA ALA A 16 -8.84 7.53 -11.81
C ALA A 16 -9.72 6.31 -12.17
N GLY A 17 -11.04 6.46 -12.17
CA GLY A 17 -11.97 5.34 -12.41
C GLY A 17 -13.24 5.38 -11.56
N GLY A 18 -13.45 6.44 -10.78
CA GLY A 18 -14.68 6.69 -10.04
C GLY A 18 -14.96 5.60 -9.00
N SER A 19 -16.11 4.93 -9.15
CA SER A 19 -16.57 3.93 -8.19
C SER A 19 -15.74 2.64 -8.20
N SER A 20 -15.00 2.35 -9.28
CA SER A 20 -14.20 1.12 -9.39
C SER A 20 -12.90 1.16 -8.58
N VAL A 21 -12.54 2.31 -8.02
CA VAL A 21 -11.31 2.52 -7.23
C VAL A 21 -11.63 3.30 -5.94
N SER A 22 -10.73 3.25 -4.95
CA SER A 22 -10.80 4.12 -3.78
C SER A 22 -9.99 5.40 -3.96
N VAL A 23 -10.22 6.34 -3.04
CA VAL A 23 -9.39 7.53 -2.87
C VAL A 23 -7.92 7.19 -2.68
N GLN A 24 -7.60 6.14 -1.91
CA GLN A 24 -6.20 5.73 -1.70
C GLN A 24 -5.55 5.26 -3.01
N ASP A 25 -6.23 4.41 -3.78
CA ASP A 25 -5.68 3.91 -5.05
C ASP A 25 -5.45 5.08 -6.02
N ALA A 26 -6.40 6.03 -6.08
CA ALA A 26 -6.32 7.21 -6.92
C ALA A 26 -5.18 8.14 -6.50
N LEU A 27 -4.98 8.35 -5.19
CA LEU A 27 -3.87 9.16 -4.66
C LEU A 27 -2.52 8.51 -4.95
N SER A 28 -2.38 7.21 -4.68
CA SER A 28 -1.17 6.47 -5.01
C SER A 28 -0.87 6.51 -6.50
N ALA A 29 -1.88 6.32 -7.35
CA ALA A 29 -1.74 6.42 -8.80
C ALA A 29 -1.33 7.81 -9.27
N TYR A 30 -1.87 8.87 -8.67
CA TYR A 30 -1.48 10.24 -8.98
C TYR A 30 -0.01 10.51 -8.66
N ILE A 31 0.47 10.03 -7.52
CA ILE A 31 1.87 10.21 -7.13
C ILE A 31 2.79 9.45 -8.09
N ILE A 32 2.46 8.20 -8.41
CA ILE A 32 3.20 7.38 -9.39
C ILE A 32 3.23 8.07 -10.75
N LEU A 33 2.08 8.49 -11.25
CA LEU A 33 1.95 9.20 -12.52
C LEU A 33 2.83 10.47 -12.53
N THR A 34 2.78 11.25 -11.45
CA THR A 34 3.55 12.50 -11.33
C THR A 34 5.05 12.20 -11.35
N LEU A 35 5.50 11.20 -10.58
CA LEU A 35 6.91 10.80 -10.55
C LEU A 35 7.38 10.28 -11.91
N ASN A 36 6.61 9.40 -12.55
CA ASN A 36 6.91 8.90 -13.89
C ASN A 36 6.96 10.02 -14.92
N THR A 37 6.00 10.96 -14.88
CA THR A 37 5.88 12.03 -15.89
C THR A 37 6.94 13.12 -15.72
N TYR A 38 7.28 13.49 -14.48
CA TYR A 38 8.11 14.67 -14.23
C TYR A 38 9.49 14.37 -13.65
N CYS A 39 9.68 13.22 -13.02
CA CYS A 39 10.96 12.85 -12.40
C CYS A 39 11.68 11.73 -13.17
N TYR A 40 10.94 10.82 -13.81
CA TYR A 40 11.49 9.63 -14.47
C TYR A 40 11.15 9.50 -15.96
N HIS A 41 10.69 10.57 -16.60
CA HIS A 41 10.17 10.56 -17.98
C HIS A 41 11.12 9.89 -18.99
N ASN A 42 12.43 10.15 -18.86
CA ASN A 42 13.48 9.63 -19.72
C ASN A 42 14.43 8.66 -18.99
N ASN A 43 13.97 8.04 -17.89
CA ASN A 43 14.77 7.12 -17.10
C ASN A 43 14.03 5.80 -16.91
N ASP A 44 14.16 4.92 -17.92
CA ASP A 44 13.48 3.62 -17.94
C ASP A 44 13.93 2.71 -16.78
N GLU A 45 15.18 2.82 -16.34
CA GLU A 45 15.70 2.09 -15.19
C GLU A 45 15.02 2.49 -13.86
N ARG A 46 14.43 3.68 -13.79
CA ARG A 46 13.76 4.21 -12.58
C ARG A 46 12.26 4.40 -12.72
N ARG A 47 11.70 4.19 -13.91
CA ARG A 47 10.26 4.31 -14.15
C ARG A 47 9.50 3.36 -13.22
N ILE A 48 8.51 3.85 -12.51
CA ILE A 48 7.72 2.99 -11.61
C ILE A 48 6.75 2.17 -12.45
N LEU A 49 6.83 0.85 -12.35
CA LEU A 49 6.04 -0.10 -13.14
C LEU A 49 5.05 -0.89 -12.29
N HIS A 50 5.29 -1.03 -10.99
CA HIS A 50 4.40 -1.74 -10.09
C HIS A 50 4.42 -1.12 -8.68
N THR A 51 3.45 -1.51 -7.88
CA THR A 51 3.31 -1.06 -6.49
C THR A 51 3.50 -2.23 -5.54
N ASN A 52 4.17 -1.97 -4.42
CA ASN A 52 4.20 -2.87 -3.28
C ASN A 52 3.37 -2.25 -2.15
N THR A 53 2.11 -2.67 -2.04
CA THR A 53 1.13 -2.05 -1.14
C THR A 53 1.05 -2.83 0.18
N VAL A 54 1.16 -2.14 1.30
CA VAL A 54 0.88 -2.71 2.62
C VAL A 54 -0.63 -2.82 2.81
N VAL A 55 -1.13 -4.05 2.93
CA VAL A 55 -2.56 -4.35 3.06
C VAL A 55 -2.86 -4.96 4.42
N ASN A 56 -3.82 -4.37 5.14
CA ASN A 56 -4.39 -4.97 6.34
C ASN A 56 -5.29 -6.15 5.98
N TYR A 57 -4.97 -7.34 6.49
CA TYR A 57 -5.75 -8.57 6.26
C TYR A 57 -6.63 -8.97 7.45
N ARG A 58 -6.63 -8.20 8.55
CA ARG A 58 -7.49 -8.48 9.71
C ARG A 58 -8.96 -8.48 9.29
N GLY A 59 -9.70 -9.50 9.73
CA GLY A 59 -11.12 -9.69 9.40
C GLY A 59 -11.38 -10.15 7.96
N VAL A 60 -10.35 -10.45 7.16
CA VAL A 60 -10.52 -11.13 5.86
C VAL A 60 -10.83 -12.61 6.06
N CYS A 61 -10.12 -13.26 6.99
CA CYS A 61 -10.30 -14.65 7.35
C CYS A 61 -10.02 -14.80 8.85
N ASP A 62 -11.05 -15.07 9.65
CA ASP A 62 -10.92 -15.05 11.12
C ASP A 62 -9.99 -16.13 11.67
N SER A 63 -9.81 -17.25 10.95
CA SER A 63 -8.85 -18.29 11.32
C SER A 63 -7.39 -17.90 11.06
N ILE A 64 -7.14 -16.87 10.24
CA ILE A 64 -5.79 -16.37 9.93
C ILE A 64 -5.50 -15.08 10.72
N GLY A 65 -6.43 -14.14 10.67
CA GLY A 65 -6.27 -12.81 11.26
C GLY A 65 -7.61 -12.27 11.70
N PRO A 66 -8.06 -12.54 12.94
CA PRO A 66 -9.33 -12.04 13.44
C PRO A 66 -9.33 -10.51 13.49
N LYS A 67 -10.50 -9.89 13.39
CA LYS A 67 -10.66 -8.41 13.36
C LYS A 67 -9.98 -7.69 14.54
N GLY A 68 -9.97 -8.31 15.72
CA GLY A 68 -9.36 -7.75 16.94
C GLY A 68 -7.87 -8.04 17.14
N LEU A 69 -7.18 -8.62 16.14
CA LEU A 69 -5.77 -8.96 16.26
C LEU A 69 -4.90 -7.71 16.52
N VAL A 70 -4.25 -7.66 17.68
CA VAL A 70 -3.36 -6.55 18.08
C VAL A 70 -1.91 -6.71 17.58
N ALA A 71 -1.55 -7.86 17.02
CA ALA A 71 -0.26 -8.09 16.37
C ALA A 71 -0.21 -7.50 14.94
N ASN A 72 0.93 -7.61 14.26
CA ASN A 72 1.08 -7.22 12.86
C ASN A 72 0.20 -8.07 11.93
N GLY A 73 -0.96 -7.53 11.58
CA GLY A 73 -1.94 -8.11 10.65
C GLY A 73 -1.89 -7.46 9.27
N VAL A 74 -0.69 -7.33 8.71
CA VAL A 74 -0.47 -6.72 7.39
C VAL A 74 0.36 -7.64 6.50
N LEU A 75 0.11 -7.58 5.19
CA LEU A 75 0.93 -8.21 4.16
C LEU A 75 1.40 -7.17 3.15
N MET A 76 2.48 -7.47 2.45
CA MET A 76 2.99 -6.67 1.33
C MET A 76 2.53 -7.31 0.02
N MET A 77 1.71 -6.58 -0.73
CA MET A 77 1.14 -7.03 -1.99
C MET A 77 1.81 -6.30 -3.15
N LEU A 78 2.67 -7.02 -3.88
CA LEU A 78 3.19 -6.57 -5.16
C LEU A 78 2.08 -6.64 -6.21
N SER A 79 1.86 -5.56 -6.96
CA SER A 79 0.95 -5.56 -8.10
C SER A 79 1.59 -6.18 -9.33
N ASP A 80 0.77 -6.55 -10.30
CA ASP A 80 1.24 -6.73 -11.67
C ASP A 80 1.80 -5.39 -12.20
N ASP A 81 2.55 -5.43 -13.31
CA ASP A 81 2.99 -4.21 -13.98
C ASP A 81 1.78 -3.40 -14.47
N PHE A 82 1.92 -2.07 -14.51
CA PHE A 82 0.89 -1.19 -15.04
C PHE A 82 0.80 -1.35 -16.55
N ASP A 83 -0.40 -1.62 -17.08
CA ASP A 83 -0.67 -1.70 -18.52
C ASP A 83 -0.18 -0.42 -19.24
N ASP A 84 -0.39 0.73 -18.60
CA ASP A 84 0.17 2.03 -18.97
C ASP A 84 0.66 2.77 -17.71
N PRO A 85 1.98 2.97 -17.53
CA PRO A 85 2.57 3.66 -16.38
C PRO A 85 2.43 5.19 -16.42
N TYR A 86 1.82 5.74 -17.47
CA TYR A 86 1.48 7.16 -17.64
C TYR A 86 -0.04 7.42 -17.63
N SER A 87 -0.85 6.41 -17.34
CA SER A 87 -2.31 6.56 -17.19
C SER A 87 -2.74 6.44 -15.74
N LEU A 88 -3.35 7.50 -15.22
CA LEU A 88 -3.91 7.53 -13.86
C LEU A 88 -4.86 6.35 -13.60
N SER A 89 -5.72 6.03 -14.58
CA SER A 89 -6.71 4.97 -14.41
C SER A 89 -6.12 3.58 -14.49
N SER A 90 -5.14 3.36 -15.38
CA SER A 90 -4.37 2.12 -15.48
C SER A 90 -3.73 1.78 -14.12
N ILE A 91 -2.93 2.70 -13.59
CA ILE A 91 -2.22 2.52 -12.32
C ILE A 91 -3.21 2.25 -11.18
N ALA A 92 -4.25 3.08 -11.03
CA ALA A 92 -5.22 2.95 -9.94
C ALA A 92 -5.98 1.62 -9.97
N LYS A 93 -6.38 1.15 -11.15
CA LYS A 93 -7.09 -0.13 -11.32
C LYS A 93 -6.17 -1.32 -11.04
N THR A 94 -4.90 -1.26 -11.44
CA THR A 94 -3.91 -2.31 -11.13
C THR A 94 -3.66 -2.42 -9.64
N ILE A 95 -3.48 -1.29 -8.93
CA ILE A 95 -3.41 -1.25 -7.45
C ILE A 95 -4.67 -1.86 -6.82
N ARG A 96 -5.86 -1.45 -7.26
CA ARG A 96 -7.13 -1.97 -6.75
C ARG A 96 -7.23 -3.48 -6.93
N ARG A 97 -6.84 -4.00 -8.10
CA ARG A 97 -6.88 -5.43 -8.40
C ARG A 97 -5.98 -6.23 -7.46
N SER A 98 -4.75 -5.76 -7.22
CA SER A 98 -3.82 -6.44 -6.30
C SER A 98 -4.35 -6.45 -4.86
N ILE A 99 -4.89 -5.33 -4.38
CA ILE A 99 -5.51 -5.24 -3.05
C ILE A 99 -6.72 -6.19 -2.94
N ASN A 100 -7.60 -6.21 -3.94
CA ASN A 100 -8.77 -7.09 -3.91
C ASN A 100 -8.35 -8.57 -3.89
N LYS A 101 -7.36 -8.96 -4.71
CA LYS A 101 -6.80 -10.32 -4.72
C LYS A 101 -6.23 -10.72 -3.36
N SER A 102 -5.53 -9.80 -2.70
CA SER A 102 -4.99 -10.05 -1.34
C SER A 102 -6.04 -10.30 -0.28
N ARG A 103 -7.30 -9.93 -0.54
CA ARG A 103 -8.46 -10.14 0.34
C ARG A 103 -9.25 -11.40 0.03
N GLU A 104 -8.81 -12.21 -0.94
CA GLU A 104 -9.40 -13.52 -1.16
C GLU A 104 -8.87 -14.50 -0.09
N PRO A 105 -9.73 -15.16 0.71
CA PRO A 105 -9.27 -16.01 1.81
C PRO A 105 -8.32 -17.12 1.38
N LYS A 106 -8.56 -17.70 0.19
CA LYS A 106 -7.69 -18.73 -0.39
C LYS A 106 -6.29 -18.19 -0.70
N PHE A 107 -6.23 -17.02 -1.37
CA PHE A 107 -4.96 -16.37 -1.67
C PHE A 107 -4.21 -16.00 -0.38
N LEU A 108 -4.90 -15.40 0.59
CA LEU A 108 -4.33 -15.02 1.88
C LEU A 108 -3.75 -16.23 2.62
N GLY A 109 -4.50 -17.34 2.68
CA GLY A 109 -4.04 -18.57 3.32
C GLY A 109 -2.76 -19.13 2.68
N THR A 110 -2.72 -19.19 1.34
CA THR A 110 -1.52 -19.60 0.62
C THR A 110 -0.35 -18.66 0.88
N TRP A 111 -0.58 -17.34 0.81
CA TRP A 111 0.47 -16.34 1.01
C TRP A 111 1.09 -16.44 2.41
N ILE A 112 0.27 -16.56 3.46
CA ILE A 112 0.74 -16.67 4.85
C ILE A 112 1.53 -17.97 5.06
N ALA A 113 1.05 -19.09 4.51
CA ALA A 113 1.77 -20.36 4.60
C ALA A 113 3.14 -20.30 3.90
N THR A 114 3.21 -19.67 2.73
CA THR A 114 4.48 -19.44 2.01
C THR A 114 5.41 -18.54 2.80
N ALA A 115 4.90 -17.42 3.34
CA ALA A 115 5.69 -16.49 4.13
C ALA A 115 6.25 -17.15 5.40
N ASP A 116 5.44 -17.90 6.16
CA ASP A 116 5.90 -18.66 7.34
C ASP A 116 7.00 -19.65 6.97
N GLY A 117 6.81 -20.42 5.88
CA GLY A 117 7.81 -21.36 5.39
C GLY A 117 9.15 -20.71 5.04
N LEU A 118 9.11 -19.57 4.34
CA LEU A 118 10.30 -18.78 3.99
C LEU A 118 10.98 -18.21 5.24
N MET A 119 10.23 -17.64 6.18
CA MET A 119 10.78 -17.08 7.41
C MET A 119 11.45 -18.15 8.27
N ARG A 120 10.84 -19.34 8.40
CA ARG A 120 11.47 -20.49 9.09
C ARG A 120 12.75 -20.96 8.38
N LYS A 121 12.81 -20.89 7.05
CA LYS A 121 14.02 -21.24 6.28
C LYS A 121 15.13 -20.22 6.52
N ILE A 122 14.81 -18.92 6.45
CA ILE A 122 15.74 -17.81 6.74
C ILE A 122 16.33 -17.96 8.14
N PHE A 123 15.47 -18.19 9.14
CA PHE A 123 15.90 -18.37 10.53
C PHE A 123 16.82 -19.58 10.70
N ARG A 124 16.42 -20.76 10.19
CA ARG A 124 17.23 -21.99 10.31
C ARG A 124 18.59 -21.86 9.64
N ASN A 125 18.65 -21.21 8.49
CA ASN A 125 19.87 -21.09 7.71
C ASN A 125 20.70 -19.83 8.06
N LYS A 126 20.27 -19.05 9.06
CA LYS A 126 20.91 -17.79 9.48
C LYS A 126 21.12 -16.82 8.31
N TYR A 127 20.17 -16.77 7.38
CA TYR A 127 20.21 -15.80 6.29
C TYR A 127 19.84 -14.41 6.81
N SER A 128 20.51 -13.39 6.28
CA SER A 128 20.08 -12.00 6.44
C SER A 128 18.92 -11.71 5.50
N ILE A 129 17.96 -10.90 5.95
CA ILE A 129 16.87 -10.42 5.09
C ILE A 129 17.45 -9.35 4.17
N ASP A 130 17.28 -9.54 2.87
CA ASP A 130 17.58 -8.51 1.88
C ASP A 130 16.43 -7.50 1.85
N MET A 131 16.70 -6.29 2.32
CA MET A 131 15.73 -5.19 2.38
C MET A 131 15.86 -4.24 1.19
N ARG A 132 16.60 -4.62 0.14
CA ARG A 132 16.71 -3.80 -1.08
C ARG A 132 15.35 -3.70 -1.77
N LEU A 133 15.08 -2.50 -2.29
CA LEU A 133 13.90 -2.27 -3.11
C LEU A 133 13.99 -3.07 -4.41
N ILE A 134 12.87 -3.63 -4.83
CA ILE A 134 12.71 -4.21 -6.16
C ILE A 134 12.84 -3.06 -7.18
N PRO A 135 13.61 -3.23 -8.27
CA PRO A 135 13.68 -2.22 -9.32
C PRO A 135 12.29 -1.82 -9.81
N ASN A 136 12.11 -0.54 -10.13
CA ASN A 136 10.86 -0.02 -10.68
C ASN A 136 9.63 -0.13 -9.74
N GLU A 137 9.83 -0.40 -8.45
CA GLU A 137 8.75 -0.45 -7.45
C GLU A 137 8.57 0.87 -6.69
N ILE A 138 7.36 1.06 -6.17
CA ILE A 138 7.09 2.01 -5.09
C ILE A 138 6.37 1.32 -3.93
N VAL A 139 6.76 1.64 -2.69
CA VAL A 139 6.13 1.09 -1.49
C VAL A 139 5.09 2.07 -0.94
N VAL A 140 3.85 1.58 -0.78
CA VAL A 140 2.73 2.38 -0.26
C VAL A 140 2.25 1.82 1.08
N ASN A 141 2.34 2.61 2.15
CA ASN A 141 1.86 2.25 3.48
C ASN A 141 0.87 3.30 4.01
N SER A 142 -0.40 3.12 3.66
CA SER A 142 -1.45 4.07 3.99
C SER A 142 -1.95 3.91 5.42
N HIS A 143 -2.02 5.05 6.13
CA HIS A 143 -2.57 5.15 7.48
C HIS A 143 -3.93 5.88 7.50
N THR A 144 -4.51 6.15 6.33
CA THR A 144 -5.71 7.00 6.19
C THR A 144 -6.96 6.48 6.89
N ARG A 145 -7.04 5.17 7.16
CA ARG A 145 -8.17 4.54 7.85
C ARG A 145 -8.04 4.52 9.37
N TYR A 146 -6.91 4.93 9.93
CA TYR A 146 -6.79 5.09 11.38
C TYR A 146 -7.47 6.38 11.79
N ASP A 147 -8.64 6.28 12.40
CA ASP A 147 -9.27 7.42 13.07
C ASP A 147 -8.58 7.69 14.42
N TRP A 148 -7.33 8.12 14.35
CA TRP A 148 -6.52 8.39 15.55
C TRP A 148 -7.06 9.58 16.33
N ALA A 149 -7.58 10.59 15.63
CA ALA A 149 -8.07 11.81 16.24
C ALA A 149 -9.41 11.62 16.95
N GLY A 150 -10.29 10.76 16.43
CA GLY A 150 -11.59 10.45 17.04
C GLY A 150 -11.55 9.32 18.07
N LEU A 151 -10.65 8.34 17.93
CA LEU A 151 -10.62 7.16 18.80
C LEU A 151 -9.71 7.30 20.02
N VAL A 152 -8.75 8.23 20.01
CA VAL A 152 -7.74 8.35 21.06
C VAL A 152 -7.82 9.73 21.71
N ASP A 153 -8.54 9.80 22.83
CA ASP A 153 -8.58 10.97 23.71
C ASP A 153 -8.17 10.58 25.14
N PHE A 154 -6.98 11.01 25.56
CA PHE A 154 -6.49 10.87 26.94
C PHE A 154 -6.74 12.14 27.78
N GLY A 155 -7.77 12.92 27.44
CA GLY A 155 -8.10 14.22 28.07
C GLY A 155 -7.58 15.45 27.31
N TYR A 156 -7.21 15.29 26.03
CA TYR A 156 -6.65 16.34 25.18
C TYR A 156 -7.29 16.36 23.79
N THR A 157 -8.61 16.61 23.76
CA THR A 157 -9.44 16.68 22.55
C THR A 157 -8.80 17.56 21.47
N ASN A 158 -8.77 17.08 20.23
CA ASN A 158 -8.22 17.76 19.04
C ASN A 158 -6.70 18.05 19.04
N LYS A 159 -5.96 17.67 20.10
CA LYS A 159 -4.50 17.86 20.17
C LYS A 159 -3.71 16.63 19.76
N CYS A 160 -4.35 15.46 19.68
CA CYS A 160 -3.68 14.23 19.28
C CYS A 160 -3.17 14.35 17.83
N ARG A 161 -1.92 13.95 17.61
CA ARG A 161 -1.26 13.92 16.30
C ARG A 161 -0.72 12.52 16.09
N PHE A 162 -0.97 11.94 14.91
CA PHE A 162 -0.45 10.62 14.58
C PHE A 162 0.94 10.75 13.96
N TYR A 163 1.93 10.06 14.52
CA TYR A 163 3.28 9.98 13.98
C TYR A 163 3.61 8.50 13.71
N THR A 164 4.09 8.22 12.50
CA THR A 164 4.58 6.90 12.08
C THR A 164 5.87 7.10 11.29
N ALA A 165 6.78 6.13 11.36
CA ALA A 165 8.08 6.15 10.69
C ALA A 165 8.30 4.85 9.91
N TRP A 166 8.99 4.94 8.78
CA TRP A 166 9.41 3.80 7.97
C TRP A 166 10.70 4.15 7.21
N THR A 167 11.40 3.13 6.67
CA THR A 167 12.64 3.29 5.91
C THR A 167 12.46 2.94 4.43
N GLY A 168 13.00 3.73 3.51
CA GLY A 168 12.96 3.50 2.05
C GLY A 168 13.09 4.78 1.22
N ALA A 169 13.62 4.67 0.00
CA ALA A 169 13.90 5.84 -0.87
C ALA A 169 12.64 6.51 -1.45
N LEU A 170 11.57 5.73 -1.67
CA LEU A 170 10.26 6.19 -2.16
C LEU A 170 9.14 5.66 -1.27
N TYR A 171 9.07 6.18 -0.06
CA TYR A 171 8.04 5.82 0.91
C TYR A 171 6.90 6.84 0.91
N LEU A 172 5.68 6.39 0.62
CA LEU A 172 4.46 7.21 0.69
C LEU A 172 3.65 6.89 1.94
N ARG A 173 3.28 7.93 2.68
CA ARG A 173 2.43 7.92 3.87
C ARG A 173 1.06 8.53 3.59
#